data_AF-A0A1Z4JKM6-F1
#
_entry.id   AF-A0A1Z4JKM6-F1
#
_cell.length_a   1.000
_cell.length_b   1.000
_cell.length_c   1.000
_cell.angle_alpha   90.00
_cell.angle_beta   90.00
_cell.angle_gamma   90.00
#
_symmetry.space_group_name_H-M   'P 1'
#
loop_
_entity.id
_entity.type
_entity.pdbx_description
1 polymer ?
#
loop_
_entity_poly.entity_id
_entity_poly.type
_entity_poly.pdbx_seq_one_letter_code
_entity_poly.pdbx_strand_id
1 'polypeptide(L)' 'MTQIQPTVTPKLENPKFGFNQYAERLNGRAAMIGFVAALIVEFVTGQGVLTWLGLL' A
#
# COMPACT_ATOMS: atom_id res chain seq x y z
N MET A 1 41.87 -22.31 -17.22
CA MET A 1 40.98 -22.20 -16.04
C MET A 1 39.61 -21.83 -16.54
N THR A 2 38.66 -22.76 -16.55
CA THR A 2 37.32 -22.57 -17.13
C THR A 2 36.49 -21.67 -16.22
N GLN A 3 36.03 -20.53 -16.73
CA GLN A 3 35.16 -19.60 -16.00
C GLN A 3 33.75 -20.20 -15.90
N ILE A 4 33.46 -20.84 -14.77
CA ILE A 4 32.11 -21.25 -14.35
C ILE A 4 31.34 -20.03 -13.84
N GLN A 5 30.86 -19.20 -14.76
CA GLN A 5 29.96 -18.09 -14.42
C GLN A 5 28.57 -18.40 -14.98
N PRO A 6 27.53 -18.52 -14.13
CA PRO A 6 26.16 -18.71 -14.59
C PRO A 6 25.74 -17.51 -15.46
N THR A 7 25.45 -17.75 -16.74
CA THR A 7 25.04 -16.72 -17.72
C THR A 7 23.63 -16.18 -17.49
N VAL A 8 22.87 -16.76 -16.56
CA VAL A 8 21.47 -16.37 -16.31
C VAL A 8 21.32 -16.06 -14.83
N THR A 9 21.12 -14.79 -14.49
CA THR A 9 20.64 -14.41 -13.16
C THR A 9 19.23 -14.98 -13.01
N PRO A 10 18.97 -15.92 -12.08
CA PRO A 10 17.61 -16.37 -11.86
C PRO A 10 16.77 -15.14 -11.49
N LYS A 11 15.76 -14.82 -12.30
CA LYS A 11 14.74 -13.85 -11.91
C LYS A 11 14.04 -14.46 -10.70
N LEU A 12 14.48 -14.09 -9.51
CA LEU A 12 13.78 -14.34 -8.26
C LEU A 12 12.42 -13.65 -8.43
N GLU A 13 11.41 -14.46 -8.74
CA GLU A 13 10.04 -14.00 -8.84
C GLU A 13 9.67 -13.48 -7.46
N ASN A 14 9.64 -12.15 -7.29
CA ASN A 14 9.32 -11.54 -6.01
C ASN A 14 7.95 -12.09 -5.60
N PRO A 15 7.84 -12.77 -4.45
CA PRO A 15 6.59 -13.37 -4.02
C PRO A 15 5.52 -12.27 -3.96
N LYS A 16 4.56 -12.34 -4.88
CA LYS A 16 3.54 -11.31 -5.10
C LYS A 16 2.50 -11.27 -3.97
N PHE A 17 2.54 -12.27 -3.09
CA PHE A 17 1.68 -12.44 -1.92
C PHE A 17 2.48 -12.21 -0.62
N GLY A 18 1.84 -11.51 0.33
CA GLY A 18 2.42 -11.16 1.63
C GLY A 18 2.89 -9.71 1.72
N PHE A 19 3.67 -9.41 2.76
CA PHE A 19 4.29 -8.11 2.95
C PHE A 19 5.47 -7.95 1.98
N ASN A 20 5.16 -7.51 0.76
CA ASN A 20 6.16 -7.13 -0.24
C ASN A 20 6.15 -5.62 -0.47
N GLN A 21 7.29 -5.09 -0.94
CA GLN A 21 7.48 -3.65 -1.13
C GLN A 21 6.44 -3.03 -2.08
N TYR A 22 5.91 -3.80 -3.03
CA TYR A 22 4.86 -3.33 -3.92
C TYR A 22 3.52 -3.15 -3.19
N ALA A 23 3.12 -4.15 -2.40
CA ALA A 23 1.90 -4.13 -1.59
C ALA A 23 1.95 -3.02 -0.54
N GLU A 24 3.09 -2.81 0.12
CA GLU A 24 3.28 -1.71 1.07
C GLU A 24 3.11 -0.33 0.40
N ARG A 25 3.71 -0.13 -0.78
CA ARG A 25 3.56 1.11 -1.55
C ARG A 25 2.12 1.32 -2.01
N LEU A 26 1.43 0.25 -2.42
CA LEU A 26 0.03 0.33 -2.86
C LEU A 26 -0.88 0.68 -1.68
N ASN A 27 -0.72 -0.01 -0.55
CA ASN A 27 -1.50 0.24 0.66
C ASN A 27 -1.23 1.65 1.21
N GLY A 28 0.02 2.13 1.18
CA GLY A 28 0.36 3.48 1.59
C GLY A 28 -0.32 4.55 0.73
N ARG A 29 -0.40 4.36 -0.59
CA ARG A 29 -1.13 5.28 -1.49
C ARG A 29 -2.63 5.26 -1.20
N ALA A 30 -3.21 4.07 -1.03
CA ALA A 30 -4.62 3.92 -0.67
C ALA A 30 -4.94 4.63 0.66
N ALA A 31 -4.04 4.53 1.65
CA ALA A 31 -4.18 5.21 2.93
C ALA A 31 -4.13 6.75 2.78
N MET A 32 -3.22 7.31 1.99
CA MET A 32 -3.18 8.76 1.73
C MET A 32 -4.48 9.26 1.08
N ILE A 33 -5.00 8.53 0.09
CA ILE A 33 -6.26 8.87 -0.57
C ILE A 33 -7.42 8.77 0.41
N GLY A 34 -7.48 7.68 1.19
CA GLY A 34 -8.51 7.48 2.21
C GLY A 34 -8.52 8.58 3.27
N PHE A 35 -7.35 9.04 3.70
CA PHE A 35 -7.22 10.13 4.66
C PHE A 35 -7.74 11.47 4.10
N VAL A 36 -7.38 11.81 2.86
CA VAL A 36 -7.89 13.04 2.22
C VAL A 36 -9.41 12.95 2.01
N ALA A 37 -9.92 11.79 1.57
CA ALA A 37 -11.35 11.56 1.42
C ALA A 37 -12.08 11.70 2.76
N ALA A 38 -11.52 11.17 3.84
CA ALA A 38 -12.03 11.32 5.20
C ALA A 38 -12.15 12.81 5.61
N LEU A 39 -11.12 13.62 5.36
CA LEU A 39 -11.16 15.06 5.63
C LEU A 39 -12.22 15.79 4.80
N ILE A 40 -12.38 15.43 3.52
CA ILE A 40 -13.40 16.02 2.64
C ILE A 40 -14.80 15.68 3.17
N VAL A 41 -15.03 14.43 3.56
CA VAL A 41 -16.31 14.00 4.13
C VAL A 41 -16.61 14.78 5.39
N GLU A 42 -15.66 14.87 6.33
CA GLU A 42 -15.81 15.64 7.57
C GLU A 42 -16.12 17.12 7.32
N PHE A 43 -15.46 17.72 6.32
CA PHE A 43 -15.72 19.11 5.94
C PHE A 43 -17.13 19.31 5.36
N VAL A 44 -17.63 18.37 4.55
CA VAL A 44 -18.95 18.46 3.92
C VAL A 44 -20.08 18.15 4.89
N THR A 45 -19.92 17.15 5.77
CA THR A 45 -20.95 16.74 6.73
C THR A 45 -20.92 17.54 8.03
N GLY A 46 -19.79 18.19 8.35
CA GLY A 46 -19.59 18.87 9.64
C GLY A 46 -19.56 17.90 10.82
N GLN A 47 -19.44 16.60 10.57
CA GLN A 47 -19.41 15.53 11.56
C GLN A 47 -18.08 14.80 11.41
N GLY A 48 -17.38 14.60 12.54
CA GLY A 48 -16.11 13.87 12.53
C GLY A 48 -16.27 12.47 11.96
N VAL A 49 -15.24 11.98 11.27
CA VAL A 49 -15.29 10.64 10.62
C VAL A 49 -15.58 9.52 11.63
N LEU A 50 -15.15 9.65 12.89
CA LEU A 50 -15.45 8.70 13.95
C LEU A 50 -16.94 8.67 14.33
N THR A 51 -17.59 9.83 14.37
CA THR A 51 -19.04 9.94 14.60
C THR A 51 -19.81 9.36 13.42
N TRP A 52 -19.34 9.58 12.19
CA TRP A 52 -19.91 8.96 11.00
C TRP A 52 -19.80 7.44 11.00
N LEU A 53 -18.69 6.89 11.53
CA LEU A 53 -18.50 5.45 11.74
C LEU A 53 -19.28 4.89 12.93
N GLY A 54 -19.96 5.73 13.72
CA GLY A 54 -20.73 5.31 14.90
C GLY A 54 -19.87 4.89 16.09
N LEU A 55 -18.62 5.34 16.15
CA LEU A 55 -17.67 5.03 17.23
C LEU A 55 -17.69 6.06 18.37
N LEU A 56 -18.35 7.20 18.15
CA LEU A 56 -18.59 8.30 19.08
C LEU A 56 -20.04 8.76 18.93
#